data_AF-A0A976IKA5-F1
#
_entry.id   AF-A0A976IKA5-F1
#
_cell.length_a   1.000
_cell.length_b   1.000
_cell.length_c   1.000
_cell.angle_alpha   90.00
_cell.angle_beta   90.00
_cell.angle_gamma   90.00
#
_symmetry.space_group_name_H-M   'P 1'
#
loop_
_entity.id
_entity.type
_entity.pdbx_description
1 polymer ?
#
loop_
_entity_poly.entity_id
_entity_poly.type
_entity_poly.pdbx_seq_one_letter_code
_entity_poly.pdbx_strand_id
1 'polypeptide(L)'
;MVSLDVCGIPVEFPFPPYDSQIIYMEKVLLALMSKQNAILESPTGTGKTLCLLCATLAWRRELQKKLRASNLSLTKRPSTLLAYEGYEIDKENETQQLPRIIYSSRTHSQLKQVVQELKNTSYSPQVAVLGSREYLCVNDKVSKLRGTMQNLACRSTCKDRRCMYKLGFDSYVKRSTKQIQPPMDIEELVTTMKKKSVCPFFLSRNMLQDAEIVFVPYNYLIDPLARRSIGISIMNSILIFDEAHNVESIASEAASYALSSNDISGCISEIDTFTRALRNNTIQLNAESSLNLEA
;
A
#
# COMPACT_ATOMS: atom_id res chain seq x y z
N MET A 1 7.48 15.87 -23.76
CA MET A 1 8.47 14.91 -23.22
C MET A 1 9.84 15.31 -23.71
N VAL A 2 10.79 15.46 -22.79
CA VAL A 2 12.21 15.73 -23.03
C VAL A 2 12.99 14.59 -22.39
N SER A 3 13.99 14.05 -23.09
CA SER A 3 14.92 13.06 -22.52
C SER A 3 16.20 13.78 -22.10
N LEU A 4 16.58 13.64 -20.84
CA LEU A 4 17.81 14.22 -20.28
C LEU A 4 18.70 13.10 -19.79
N ASP A 5 20.01 13.25 -19.95
CA ASP A 5 20.97 12.37 -19.29
C ASP A 5 21.32 12.95 -17.92
N VAL A 6 20.97 12.25 -16.85
CA VAL A 6 21.29 12.62 -15.47
C VAL A 6 22.05 11.45 -14.85
N CYS A 7 23.31 11.66 -14.46
CA CYS A 7 24.19 10.61 -13.92
C CYS A 7 24.35 9.36 -14.83
N GLY A 8 24.30 9.51 -16.16
CA GLY A 8 24.38 8.38 -17.10
C GLY A 8 23.08 7.59 -17.20
N ILE A 9 21.96 8.14 -16.73
CA ILE A 9 20.63 7.54 -16.78
C ILE A 9 19.72 8.44 -17.64
N PRO A 10 19.10 7.91 -18.69
CA PRO A 10 18.14 8.66 -19.49
C PRO A 10 16.84 8.85 -18.71
N VAL A 11 16.58 10.08 -18.28
CA VAL A 11 15.36 10.50 -17.58
C VAL A 11 14.42 11.18 -18.59
N GLU A 12 13.29 10.56 -18.85
CA GLU A 12 12.17 11.19 -19.56
C GLU A 12 11.40 12.11 -18.60
N PHE A 13 11.28 13.39 -18.94
CA PHE A 13 10.60 14.43 -18.16
C PHE A 13 9.50 15.10 -19.02
N PRO A 14 8.35 15.51 -18.47
CA PRO A 14 7.23 16.02 -19.27
C PRO A 14 7.53 17.31 -20.04
N PHE A 15 8.36 18.19 -19.47
CA PHE A 15 8.74 19.50 -20.02
C PHE A 15 10.27 19.73 -19.86
N PRO A 16 10.86 20.80 -20.41
CA PRO A 16 12.24 21.15 -20.11
C PRO A 16 12.41 21.49 -18.61
N PRO A 17 13.19 20.72 -17.83
CA PRO A 17 13.30 20.94 -16.39
C PRO A 17 14.11 22.20 -16.07
N TYR A 18 13.83 22.79 -14.91
CA TYR A 18 14.66 23.85 -14.33
C TYR A 18 15.97 23.29 -13.76
N ASP A 19 17.00 24.12 -13.63
CA ASP A 19 18.29 23.71 -13.06
C ASP A 19 18.16 23.08 -11.67
N SER A 20 17.28 23.64 -10.83
CA SER A 20 17.00 23.09 -9.50
C SER A 20 16.37 21.70 -9.55
N GLN A 21 15.57 21.40 -10.58
CA GLN A 21 14.98 20.08 -10.79
C GLN A 21 16.02 19.07 -11.27
N ILE A 22 16.95 19.50 -12.12
CA ILE A 22 18.08 18.67 -12.57
C ILE A 22 18.95 18.28 -11.37
N ILE A 23 19.33 19.26 -10.54
CA ILE A 23 20.11 19.01 -9.32
C ILE A 23 19.36 18.07 -8.37
N TYR A 24 18.04 18.26 -8.20
CA TYR A 24 17.23 17.40 -7.36
C TYR A 24 17.21 15.94 -7.88
N MET A 25 16.97 15.75 -9.18
CA MET A 25 17.01 14.42 -9.81
C MET A 25 18.39 13.78 -9.70
N GLU A 26 19.47 14.54 -9.88
CA GLU A 26 20.85 14.06 -9.69
C GLU A 26 21.05 13.50 -8.27
N LYS A 27 20.60 14.22 -7.22
CA LYS A 27 20.73 13.74 -5.84
C LYS A 27 19.90 12.49 -5.56
N VAL A 28 18.70 12.39 -6.13
CA VAL A 28 17.88 11.15 -6.08
C VAL A 28 18.63 9.98 -6.71
N LEU A 29 19.17 10.16 -7.93
CA LEU A 29 19.86 9.10 -8.66
C LEU A 29 21.15 8.65 -7.95
N LEU A 30 21.94 9.60 -7.43
CA LEU A 30 23.14 9.29 -6.65
C LEU A 30 22.82 8.46 -5.41
N ALA A 31 21.75 8.79 -4.68
CA ALA A 31 21.30 8.03 -3.52
C ALA A 31 20.88 6.60 -3.90
N LEU A 32 20.12 6.44 -4.99
CA LEU A 32 19.70 5.14 -5.51
C LEU A 32 20.88 4.28 -5.98
N MET A 33 21.84 4.87 -6.70
CA MET A 33 23.04 4.18 -7.19
C MET A 33 23.98 3.75 -6.06
N SER A 34 24.11 4.58 -5.02
CA SER A 34 24.95 4.29 -3.84
C SER A 34 24.25 3.43 -2.78
N LYS A 35 22.95 3.15 -2.94
CA LYS A 35 22.11 2.45 -1.95
C LYS A 35 22.11 3.15 -0.58
N GLN A 36 22.08 4.49 -0.59
CA GLN A 36 22.08 5.32 0.62
C GLN A 36 20.71 5.98 0.85
N ASN A 37 20.49 6.39 2.10
CA ASN A 37 19.36 7.25 2.46
C ASN A 37 19.67 8.69 2.07
N ALA A 38 18.67 9.42 1.59
CA ALA A 38 18.81 10.85 1.27
C ALA A 38 17.70 11.66 1.93
N ILE A 39 18.07 12.78 2.53
CA ILE A 39 17.16 13.83 2.98
C ILE A 39 17.29 14.96 1.97
N LEU A 40 16.23 15.20 1.20
CA LEU A 40 16.23 16.15 0.10
C LEU A 40 15.25 17.28 0.38
N GLU A 41 15.78 18.47 0.57
CA GLU A 41 14.99 19.68 0.77
C GLU A 41 14.87 20.46 -0.54
N SER A 42 13.68 20.97 -0.83
CA SER A 42 13.45 21.93 -1.92
C SER A 42 12.19 22.75 -1.60
N PRO A 43 12.13 24.03 -2.00
CA PRO A 43 10.95 24.87 -1.79
C PRO A 43 9.65 24.27 -2.35
N THR A 44 8.51 24.73 -1.88
CA THR A 44 7.20 24.34 -2.45
C THR A 44 7.05 24.86 -3.88
N GLY A 45 6.34 24.12 -4.73
CA GLY A 45 6.07 24.54 -6.12
C GLY A 45 7.20 24.32 -7.13
N THR A 46 8.33 23.72 -6.72
CA THR A 46 9.47 23.41 -7.60
C THR A 46 9.33 22.11 -8.38
N GLY A 47 8.21 21.37 -8.20
CA GLY A 47 7.99 20.08 -8.87
C GLY A 47 8.77 18.91 -8.26
N LYS A 48 8.98 18.91 -6.93
CA LYS A 48 9.64 17.82 -6.18
C LYS A 48 9.08 16.44 -6.51
N THR A 49 7.76 16.31 -6.46
CA THR A 49 7.02 15.07 -6.71
C THR A 49 7.35 14.49 -8.08
N LEU A 50 7.26 15.30 -9.13
CA LEU A 50 7.63 14.91 -10.49
C LEU A 50 9.11 14.52 -10.62
N CYS A 51 10.03 15.26 -9.99
CA CYS A 51 11.45 14.91 -9.95
C CYS A 51 11.70 13.55 -9.30
N LEU A 52 11.06 13.29 -8.15
CA LEU A 52 11.12 12.00 -7.45
C LEU A 52 10.60 10.86 -8.32
N LEU A 53 9.42 11.03 -8.94
CA LEU A 53 8.81 10.03 -9.80
C LEU A 53 9.70 9.72 -11.02
N CYS A 54 10.07 10.75 -11.79
CA CYS A 54 10.83 10.58 -13.03
C CYS A 54 12.21 9.97 -12.77
N ALA A 55 12.97 10.48 -11.80
CA ALA A 55 14.31 9.95 -11.48
C ALA A 55 14.24 8.50 -10.99
N THR A 56 13.31 8.19 -10.08
CA THR A 56 13.20 6.83 -9.52
C THR A 56 12.73 5.81 -10.57
N LEU A 57 11.76 6.19 -11.40
CA LEU A 57 11.26 5.32 -12.47
C LEU A 57 12.30 5.13 -13.58
N ALA A 58 13.04 6.17 -13.96
CA ALA A 58 14.15 6.09 -14.91
C ALA A 58 15.23 5.13 -14.41
N TRP A 59 15.69 5.30 -13.16
CA TRP A 59 16.69 4.43 -12.55
C TRP A 59 16.23 2.96 -12.53
N ARG A 60 14.98 2.71 -12.12
CA ARG A 60 14.44 1.36 -12.05
C ARG A 60 14.28 0.72 -13.44
N ARG A 61 13.87 1.48 -14.45
CA ARG A 61 13.80 1.05 -15.85
C ARG A 61 15.20 0.71 -16.39
N GLU A 62 16.21 1.50 -16.06
CA GLU A 62 17.59 1.27 -16.48
C GLU A 62 18.19 0.03 -15.79
N LEU A 63 17.92 -0.16 -14.50
CA LEU A 63 18.27 -1.38 -13.78
C LEU A 63 17.62 -2.62 -14.42
N GLN A 64 16.34 -2.51 -14.82
CA GLN A 64 15.65 -3.60 -15.52
C GLN A 64 16.30 -3.93 -16.87
N LYS A 65 16.73 -2.93 -17.64
CA LYS A 65 17.47 -3.17 -18.89
C LYS A 65 18.79 -3.88 -18.64
N LYS A 66 19.56 -3.44 -17.64
CA LYS A 66 20.85 -4.06 -17.26
C LYS A 66 20.68 -5.52 -16.86
N LEU A 67 19.68 -5.83 -16.03
CA LEU A 67 19.39 -7.20 -15.60
C LEU A 67 18.93 -8.11 -16.76
N ARG A 68 18.14 -7.57 -17.70
CA ARG A 68 17.74 -8.30 -18.91
C ARG A 68 18.92 -8.55 -19.85
N ALA A 69 19.82 -7.58 -19.99
CA ALA A 69 21.03 -7.71 -20.79
C ALA A 69 22.01 -8.76 -20.21
N SER A 70 22.04 -8.93 -18.89
CA SER A 70 22.87 -9.95 -18.23
C SER A 70 22.24 -11.37 -18.24
N ASN A 71 21.19 -11.62 -19.03
CA ASN A 71 20.44 -12.89 -19.11
C ASN A 71 19.97 -13.44 -17.75
N LEU A 72 19.83 -12.58 -16.73
CA LEU A 72 19.32 -12.98 -15.43
C LEU A 72 17.80 -13.10 -15.51
N SER A 73 17.26 -14.27 -15.18
CA SER A 73 15.82 -14.45 -15.05
C SER A 73 15.32 -13.65 -13.84
N LEU A 74 14.51 -12.62 -14.10
CA LEU A 74 13.86 -11.85 -13.04
C LEU A 74 12.82 -12.74 -12.36
N THR A 75 13.06 -13.09 -11.09
CA THR A 75 12.07 -13.83 -10.30
C THR A 75 10.92 -12.89 -9.93
N LYS A 76 9.68 -13.39 -10.04
CA LYS A 76 8.53 -12.63 -9.55
C LYS A 76 8.54 -12.63 -8.02
N ARG A 77 8.09 -11.53 -7.44
CA ARG A 77 7.83 -11.47 -5.99
C ARG A 77 6.85 -12.60 -5.63
N PRO A 78 7.10 -13.36 -4.56
CA PRO A 78 6.13 -14.34 -4.08
C PRO A 78 4.81 -13.61 -3.82
N SER A 79 3.70 -14.25 -4.16
CA SER A 79 2.39 -13.73 -3.79
C SER A 79 2.36 -13.63 -2.26
N THR A 80 2.30 -12.41 -1.73
CA THR A 80 1.86 -12.22 -0.35
C THR A 80 0.38 -12.60 -0.32
N LEU A 81 0.12 -13.88 -0.11
CA LEU A 81 -1.15 -14.32 0.45
C LEU A 81 -1.38 -13.45 1.68
N LEU A 82 -2.63 -12.97 1.80
CA LEU A 82 -3.07 -12.03 2.83
C LEU A 82 -2.35 -12.34 4.14
N ALA A 83 -1.47 -11.42 4.59
CA ALA A 83 -0.60 -11.58 5.76
C ALA A 83 -1.36 -11.63 7.11
N TYR A 84 -2.63 -12.04 7.07
CA TYR A 84 -3.40 -12.50 8.21
C TYR A 84 -3.09 -13.97 8.57
N GLU A 85 -2.49 -14.74 7.66
CA GLU A 85 -2.02 -16.10 7.92
C GLU A 85 -0.49 -16.09 7.99
N GLY A 86 0.04 -16.22 9.20
CA GLY A 86 1.46 -16.01 9.52
C GLY A 86 2.43 -16.90 8.75
N TYR A 87 2.90 -16.41 7.61
CA TYR A 87 4.03 -16.99 6.90
C TYR A 87 5.31 -16.21 7.23
N GLU A 88 6.35 -16.97 7.58
CA GLU A 88 7.72 -16.47 7.63
C GLU A 88 8.19 -16.14 6.21
N ILE A 89 8.92 -15.03 6.10
CA ILE A 89 9.53 -14.61 4.83
C ILE A 89 10.80 -15.45 4.67
N ASP A 90 10.81 -16.40 3.74
CA ASP A 90 12.02 -17.13 3.35
C ASP A 90 13.11 -16.13 2.92
N LYS A 91 14.24 -16.15 3.64
CA LYS A 91 15.34 -15.17 3.52
C LYS A 91 16.29 -15.40 2.34
N GLU A 92 16.04 -16.36 1.45
CA GLU A 92 17.10 -16.87 0.57
C GLU A 92 17.07 -16.46 -0.92
N ASN A 93 16.24 -15.51 -1.35
CA ASN A 93 16.18 -15.11 -2.78
C ASN A 93 16.22 -13.59 -3.02
N GLU A 94 17.05 -12.84 -2.30
CA GLU A 94 17.09 -11.37 -2.38
C GLU A 94 17.82 -10.81 -3.63
N THR A 95 18.64 -11.59 -4.33
CA THR A 95 19.59 -11.04 -5.32
C THR A 95 19.04 -10.89 -6.74
N GLN A 96 17.82 -11.35 -7.04
CA GLN A 96 17.33 -11.45 -8.44
C GLN A 96 16.01 -10.72 -8.71
N GLN A 97 15.58 -9.84 -7.82
CA GLN A 97 14.33 -9.08 -7.97
C GLN A 97 14.58 -7.60 -8.19
N LEU A 98 13.79 -6.98 -9.08
CA LEU A 98 13.76 -5.52 -9.18
C LEU A 98 13.19 -4.91 -7.90
N PRO A 99 13.78 -3.81 -7.40
CA PRO A 99 13.25 -3.13 -6.24
C PRO A 99 11.86 -2.56 -6.57
N ARG A 100 10.96 -2.60 -5.58
CA ARG A 100 9.62 -2.00 -5.67
C ARG A 100 9.69 -0.57 -5.17
N ILE A 101 9.03 0.34 -5.85
CA ILE A 101 8.91 1.72 -5.37
C ILE A 101 7.69 1.77 -4.44
N ILE A 102 7.90 2.22 -3.22
CA ILE A 102 6.82 2.48 -2.27
C ILE A 102 6.80 3.98 -2.04
N TYR A 103 5.80 4.63 -2.62
CA TYR A 103 5.61 6.06 -2.50
C TYR A 103 4.60 6.34 -1.40
N SER A 104 5.04 7.10 -0.40
CA SER A 104 4.25 7.42 0.75
C SER A 104 4.11 8.92 0.95
N SER A 105 2.91 9.32 1.36
CA SER A 105 2.58 10.69 1.71
C SER A 105 1.61 10.69 2.88
N ARG A 106 1.28 11.86 3.44
CA ARG A 106 0.46 11.95 4.65
C ARG A 106 -0.98 11.55 4.40
N THR A 107 -1.56 11.97 3.28
CA THR A 107 -2.99 11.77 3.00
C THR A 107 -3.25 11.12 1.64
N HIS A 108 -4.43 10.51 1.51
CA HIS A 108 -4.90 10.01 0.21
C HIS A 108 -5.10 11.13 -0.83
N SER A 109 -5.41 12.37 -0.41
CA SER A 109 -5.53 13.50 -1.31
C SER A 109 -4.19 13.92 -1.93
N GLN A 110 -3.09 13.84 -1.16
CA GLN A 110 -1.74 14.05 -1.70
C GLN A 110 -1.39 12.93 -2.67
N LEU A 111 -1.62 11.66 -2.30
CA LEU A 111 -1.37 10.53 -3.21
C LEU A 111 -2.16 10.64 -4.53
N LYS A 112 -3.39 11.16 -4.49
CA LYS A 112 -4.18 11.46 -5.70
C LYS A 112 -3.45 12.43 -6.62
N GLN A 113 -2.86 13.50 -6.08
CA GLN A 113 -2.07 14.46 -6.86
C GLN A 113 -0.86 13.77 -7.49
N VAL A 114 -0.13 12.95 -6.73
CA VAL A 114 1.03 12.19 -7.23
C VAL A 114 0.64 11.23 -8.36
N VAL A 115 -0.49 10.53 -8.23
CA VAL A 115 -0.99 9.65 -9.31
C VAL A 115 -1.33 10.46 -10.56
N GLN A 116 -1.85 11.69 -10.40
CA GLN A 116 -2.11 12.56 -11.55
C GLN A 116 -0.81 13.03 -12.21
N GLU A 117 0.21 13.38 -11.42
CA GLU A 117 1.52 13.73 -11.95
C GLU A 117 2.14 12.56 -12.71
N LEU A 118 2.03 11.33 -12.18
CA LEU A 118 2.50 10.12 -12.84
C LEU A 118 1.86 9.92 -14.22
N LYS A 119 0.54 10.16 -14.36
CA LYS A 119 -0.18 10.09 -15.65
C LYS A 119 0.33 11.09 -16.67
N ASN A 120 0.87 12.22 -16.23
CA ASN A 120 1.44 13.23 -17.10
C ASN A 120 2.88 12.91 -17.52
N THR A 121 3.45 11.79 -17.06
CA THR A 121 4.77 11.29 -17.50
C THR A 121 4.64 10.27 -18.62
N SER A 122 5.76 9.96 -19.29
CA SER A 122 5.83 8.87 -20.28
C SER A 122 5.99 7.49 -19.64
N TYR A 123 6.17 7.43 -18.32
CA TYR A 123 6.28 6.18 -17.60
C TYR A 123 4.90 5.55 -17.39
N SER A 124 4.81 4.25 -17.66
CA SER A 124 3.59 3.44 -17.48
C SER A 124 3.84 2.23 -16.56
N PRO A 125 4.31 2.45 -15.31
CA PRO A 125 4.55 1.36 -14.37
C PRO A 125 3.22 0.71 -13.95
N GLN A 126 3.25 -0.56 -13.54
CA GLN A 126 2.11 -1.13 -12.83
C GLN A 126 1.94 -0.49 -11.46
N VAL A 127 0.78 0.11 -11.23
CA VAL A 127 0.49 0.88 -10.02
C VAL A 127 -0.48 0.12 -9.12
N ALA A 128 -0.23 0.10 -7.82
CA ALA A 128 -1.24 -0.23 -6.82
C ALA A 128 -1.41 0.94 -5.86
N VAL A 129 -2.65 1.40 -5.67
CA VAL A 129 -2.99 2.38 -4.64
C VAL A 129 -3.69 1.65 -3.51
N LEU A 130 -3.18 1.81 -2.29
CA LEU A 130 -3.72 1.15 -1.12
C LEU A 130 -4.51 2.11 -0.25
N GLY A 131 -5.56 1.60 0.37
CA GLY A 131 -6.41 2.32 1.29
C GLY A 131 -7.20 1.39 2.19
N SER A 132 -7.85 1.97 3.19
CA SER A 132 -8.75 1.24 4.07
C SER A 132 -10.06 0.89 3.36
N ARG A 133 -10.88 0.05 4.00
CA ARG A 133 -12.24 -0.22 3.52
C ARG A 133 -13.12 1.03 3.52
N GLU A 134 -12.78 2.04 4.32
CA GLU A 134 -13.55 3.28 4.41
C GLU A 134 -13.50 4.09 3.11
N TYR A 135 -12.41 3.95 2.37
CA TYR A 135 -12.21 4.62 1.08
C TYR A 135 -12.53 3.71 -0.11
N LEU A 136 -12.39 2.39 0.02
CA LEU A 136 -12.48 1.44 -1.11
C LEU A 136 -13.78 0.60 -1.14
N CYS A 137 -14.58 0.60 -0.07
CA CYS A 137 -15.80 -0.23 -0.01
C CYS A 137 -16.96 0.39 -0.80
N VAL A 138 -17.46 -0.36 -1.78
CA VAL A 138 -18.61 0.02 -2.63
C VAL A 138 -19.92 -0.64 -2.24
N ASN A 139 -19.92 -1.54 -1.24
CA ASN A 139 -21.14 -2.17 -0.75
C ASN A 139 -21.92 -1.20 0.15
N ASP A 140 -23.15 -0.86 -0.22
CA ASP A 140 -23.96 0.20 0.42
C ASP A 140 -24.25 -0.02 1.92
N LYS A 141 -24.29 -1.28 2.38
CA LYS A 141 -24.51 -1.59 3.80
C LYS A 141 -23.22 -1.44 4.61
N VAL A 142 -22.12 -1.94 4.04
CA VAL A 142 -20.81 -1.97 4.71
C VAL A 142 -20.12 -0.60 4.66
N SER A 143 -20.29 0.17 3.58
CA SER A 143 -19.66 1.49 3.42
C SER A 143 -20.15 2.54 4.42
N LYS A 144 -21.34 2.36 5.00
CA LYS A 144 -21.92 3.23 6.04
C LYS A 144 -21.28 3.03 7.42
N LEU A 145 -20.66 1.87 7.64
CA LEU A 145 -19.96 1.56 8.88
C LEU A 145 -18.53 2.11 8.83
N ARG A 146 -17.90 2.30 10.00
CA ARG A 146 -16.51 2.77 10.13
C ARG A 146 -15.68 1.85 11.03
N GLY A 147 -14.36 1.93 10.89
CA GLY A 147 -13.39 1.21 11.73
C GLY A 147 -13.63 -0.29 11.85
N THR A 148 -13.56 -0.80 13.09
CA THR A 148 -13.69 -2.23 13.41
C THR A 148 -15.03 -2.82 12.98
N MET A 149 -16.14 -2.10 13.18
CA MET A 149 -17.47 -2.56 12.76
C MET A 149 -17.55 -2.78 11.25
N GLN A 150 -16.96 -1.88 10.45
CA GLN A 150 -16.90 -2.04 9.00
C GLN A 150 -16.09 -3.29 8.61
N ASN A 151 -14.94 -3.49 9.25
CA ASN A 151 -14.08 -4.64 8.99
C ASN A 151 -14.79 -5.96 9.29
N LEU A 152 -15.46 -6.06 10.45
CA LEU A 152 -16.22 -7.25 10.85
C LEU A 152 -17.41 -7.52 9.92
N ALA A 153 -18.20 -6.49 9.62
CA ALA A 153 -19.33 -6.61 8.69
C ALA A 153 -18.88 -7.04 7.30
N CYS A 154 -17.77 -6.49 6.80
CA CYS A 154 -17.18 -6.91 5.52
C CYS A 154 -16.77 -8.38 5.56
N ARG A 155 -16.06 -8.81 6.62
CA ARG A 155 -15.63 -10.21 6.80
C ARG A 155 -16.82 -11.17 6.86
N SER A 156 -17.82 -10.89 7.69
CA SER A 156 -19.03 -11.72 7.79
C SER A 156 -19.77 -11.79 6.45
N THR A 157 -20.00 -10.66 5.79
CA THR A 157 -20.71 -10.63 4.49
C THR A 157 -19.94 -11.39 3.40
N CYS A 158 -18.61 -11.36 3.42
CA CYS A 158 -17.79 -12.14 2.50
C CYS A 158 -17.82 -13.64 2.82
N LYS A 159 -17.74 -14.02 4.10
CA LYS A 159 -17.82 -15.42 4.56
C LYS A 159 -19.15 -16.05 4.15
N ASP A 160 -20.25 -15.32 4.33
CA ASP A 160 -21.59 -15.75 3.96
C ASP A 160 -21.86 -15.66 2.44
N ARG A 161 -20.86 -15.27 1.64
CA ARG A 161 -20.97 -15.07 0.19
C ARG A 161 -22.09 -14.09 -0.23
N ARG A 162 -22.42 -13.12 0.63
CA ARG A 162 -23.46 -12.09 0.38
C ARG A 162 -22.92 -10.83 -0.28
N CYS A 163 -21.59 -10.68 -0.40
CA CYS A 163 -20.98 -9.52 -1.02
C CYS A 163 -20.84 -9.71 -2.54
N MET A 164 -21.75 -9.10 -3.30
CA MET A 164 -21.74 -9.15 -4.78
C MET A 164 -20.39 -8.73 -5.38
N TYR A 165 -19.78 -7.67 -4.85
CA TYR A 165 -18.50 -7.16 -5.34
C TYR A 165 -17.32 -8.11 -5.09
N LYS A 166 -17.32 -8.85 -3.97
CA LYS A 166 -16.28 -9.86 -3.68
C LYS A 166 -16.43 -11.05 -4.64
N LEU A 167 -17.65 -11.53 -4.85
CA LEU A 167 -17.92 -12.58 -5.84
C LEU A 167 -17.54 -12.15 -7.26
N GLY A 168 -17.80 -10.88 -7.60
CA GLY A 168 -17.38 -10.28 -8.86
C GLY A 168 -15.86 -10.23 -8.99
N PHE A 169 -15.14 -9.87 -7.92
CA PHE A 169 -13.67 -9.93 -7.88
C PHE A 169 -13.14 -11.36 -8.10
N ASP A 170 -13.70 -12.36 -7.41
CA ASP A 170 -13.25 -13.76 -7.54
C ASP A 170 -13.45 -14.28 -8.98
N SER A 171 -14.52 -13.85 -9.64
CA SER A 171 -14.77 -14.15 -11.06
C SER A 171 -13.84 -13.36 -11.98
N TYR A 172 -13.55 -12.11 -11.64
CA TYR A 172 -12.68 -11.22 -12.41
C TYR A 172 -11.25 -11.73 -12.46
N VAL A 173 -10.66 -12.11 -11.32
CA VAL A 173 -9.28 -12.62 -11.26
C VAL A 173 -9.12 -13.92 -12.06
N LYS A 174 -10.14 -14.79 -12.08
CA LYS A 174 -10.11 -16.02 -12.89
C LYS A 174 -10.18 -15.78 -14.40
N ARG A 175 -10.86 -14.71 -14.82
CA ARG A 175 -11.09 -14.37 -16.24
C ARG A 175 -10.04 -13.41 -16.80
N SER A 176 -9.49 -12.55 -15.96
CA SER A 176 -8.59 -11.50 -16.41
C SER A 176 -7.26 -12.12 -16.86
N THR A 177 -6.97 -12.00 -18.15
CA THR A 177 -5.58 -11.96 -18.59
C THR A 177 -4.92 -10.74 -17.94
N LYS A 178 -3.62 -10.80 -17.63
CA LYS A 178 -2.87 -9.71 -16.99
C LYS A 178 -2.79 -8.47 -17.90
N GLN A 179 -3.90 -7.77 -18.09
CA GLN A 179 -3.91 -6.47 -18.76
C GLN A 179 -3.31 -5.43 -17.83
N ILE A 180 -2.33 -4.69 -18.34
CA ILE A 180 -1.79 -3.51 -17.68
C ILE A 180 -2.94 -2.50 -17.60
N GLN A 181 -3.41 -2.23 -16.38
CA GLN A 181 -4.39 -1.19 -16.16
C GLN A 181 -3.69 0.17 -16.12
N PRO A 182 -4.31 1.24 -16.65
CA PRO A 182 -3.79 2.58 -16.45
C PRO A 182 -3.70 2.88 -14.95
N PRO A 183 -2.74 3.72 -14.52
CA PRO A 183 -2.68 4.16 -13.13
C PRO A 183 -4.00 4.82 -12.76
N MET A 184 -4.64 4.33 -11.70
CA MET A 184 -5.89 4.88 -11.17
C MET A 184 -5.68 5.35 -9.73
N ASP A 185 -6.25 6.50 -9.39
CA ASP A 185 -6.38 6.89 -7.98
C ASP A 185 -7.52 6.10 -7.29
N ILE A 186 -7.73 6.36 -6.00
CA ILE A 186 -8.77 5.67 -5.21
C ILE A 186 -10.17 5.92 -5.75
N GLU A 187 -10.51 7.16 -6.11
CA GLU A 187 -11.85 7.53 -6.57
C GLU A 187 -12.16 6.92 -7.93
N GLU A 188 -11.18 6.97 -8.84
CA GLU A 188 -11.25 6.35 -10.16
C GLU A 188 -11.37 4.83 -10.06
N LEU A 189 -10.58 4.20 -9.18
CA LEU A 189 -10.64 2.76 -8.94
C LEU A 189 -12.02 2.35 -8.42
N VAL A 190 -12.54 3.08 -7.43
CA VAL A 190 -13.87 2.84 -6.84
C VAL A 190 -14.97 2.98 -7.88
N THR A 191 -14.94 4.07 -8.66
CA THR A 191 -15.97 4.37 -9.67
C THR A 191 -15.94 3.33 -10.80
N THR A 192 -14.76 3.00 -11.31
CA THR A 192 -14.58 2.05 -12.42
C THR A 192 -14.98 0.64 -12.00
N MET A 193 -14.58 0.22 -10.80
CA MET A 193 -14.87 -1.14 -10.33
C MET A 193 -16.29 -1.30 -9.82
N LYS A 194 -16.92 -0.24 -9.31
CA LYS A 194 -18.37 -0.24 -9.01
C LYS A 194 -19.18 -0.53 -10.28
N LYS A 195 -18.85 0.10 -11.40
CA LYS A 195 -19.47 -0.15 -12.72
C LYS A 195 -19.26 -1.60 -13.19
N LYS A 196 -18.07 -2.16 -12.94
CA LYS A 196 -17.73 -3.56 -13.29
C LYS A 196 -18.22 -4.59 -12.27
N SER A 197 -18.89 -4.17 -11.18
CA SER A 197 -19.29 -5.04 -10.07
C SER A 197 -18.13 -5.83 -9.44
N VAL A 198 -16.93 -5.24 -9.41
CA VAL A 198 -15.71 -5.81 -8.80
C VAL A 198 -15.38 -5.07 -7.51
N CYS A 199 -14.90 -5.76 -6.49
CA CYS A 199 -14.51 -5.12 -5.23
C CYS A 199 -13.18 -4.36 -5.37
N PRO A 200 -13.15 -3.02 -5.21
CA PRO A 200 -11.93 -2.22 -5.30
C PRO A 200 -10.91 -2.59 -4.22
N PHE A 201 -11.37 -2.90 -3.01
CA PHE A 201 -10.51 -3.26 -1.88
C PHE A 201 -9.72 -4.56 -2.12
N PHE A 202 -10.37 -5.60 -2.65
CA PHE A 202 -9.66 -6.84 -2.96
C PHE A 202 -8.81 -6.70 -4.23
N LEU A 203 -9.26 -5.92 -5.22
CA LEU A 203 -8.51 -5.67 -6.43
C LEU A 203 -7.19 -4.94 -6.17
N SER A 204 -7.22 -3.82 -5.44
CA SER A 204 -6.00 -3.06 -5.07
C SER A 204 -4.96 -3.93 -4.36
N ARG A 205 -5.41 -4.84 -3.48
CA ARG A 205 -4.54 -5.81 -2.82
C ARG A 205 -3.98 -6.87 -3.77
N ASN A 206 -4.78 -7.36 -4.71
CA ASN A 206 -4.30 -8.32 -5.71
C ASN A 206 -3.27 -7.68 -6.66
N MET A 207 -3.45 -6.40 -7.00
CA MET A 207 -2.50 -5.63 -7.83
C MET A 207 -1.13 -5.47 -7.16
N LEU A 208 -1.03 -5.57 -5.83
CA LEU A 208 0.26 -5.47 -5.12
C LEU A 208 1.28 -6.52 -5.56
N GLN A 209 0.86 -7.67 -6.07
CA GLN A 209 1.79 -8.72 -6.46
C GLN A 209 2.69 -8.26 -7.62
N ASP A 210 2.08 -7.69 -8.66
CA ASP A 210 2.78 -7.27 -9.88
C ASP A 210 3.13 -5.77 -9.87
N ALA A 211 2.68 -5.01 -8.85
CA ALA A 211 2.94 -3.57 -8.74
C ALA A 211 4.43 -3.21 -8.68
N GLU A 212 4.78 -2.29 -9.57
CA GLU A 212 6.09 -1.66 -9.71
C GLU A 212 6.24 -0.48 -8.76
N ILE A 213 5.16 0.30 -8.64
CA ILE A 213 5.00 1.41 -7.70
C ILE A 213 3.73 1.21 -6.86
N VAL A 214 3.87 1.40 -5.56
CA VAL A 214 2.78 1.28 -4.59
C VAL A 214 2.60 2.62 -3.88
N PHE A 215 1.41 3.19 -3.97
CA PHE A 215 1.02 4.41 -3.26
C PHE A 215 0.30 4.04 -1.97
N VAL A 216 0.83 4.52 -0.84
CA VAL A 216 0.30 4.17 0.49
C VAL A 216 0.51 5.31 1.49
N PRO A 217 -0.46 5.62 2.37
CA PRO A 217 -0.24 6.61 3.42
C PRO A 217 0.82 6.17 4.44
N TYR A 218 1.46 7.14 5.12
CA TYR A 218 2.57 6.90 6.06
C TYR A 218 2.28 5.88 7.16
N ASN A 219 1.07 5.94 7.72
CA ASN A 219 0.67 5.09 8.84
C ASN A 219 0.82 3.60 8.51
N TYR A 220 0.58 3.19 7.27
CA TYR A 220 0.74 1.79 6.86
C TYR A 220 2.19 1.32 6.75
N LEU A 221 3.16 2.22 6.68
CA LEU A 221 4.58 1.88 6.67
C LEU A 221 5.19 1.93 8.07
N ILE A 222 4.76 2.92 8.85
CA ILE A 222 5.30 3.21 10.19
C ILE A 222 4.68 2.28 11.24
N ASP A 223 3.35 2.09 11.25
CA ASP A 223 2.69 1.20 12.20
C ASP A 223 2.94 -0.28 11.80
N PRO A 224 3.63 -1.08 12.64
CA PRO A 224 3.89 -2.49 12.36
C PRO A 224 2.62 -3.35 12.22
N LEU A 225 1.52 -3.00 12.89
CA LEU A 225 0.25 -3.71 12.79
C LEU A 225 -0.43 -3.39 11.45
N ALA A 226 -0.53 -2.12 11.08
CA ALA A 226 -1.05 -1.71 9.78
C ALA A 226 -0.23 -2.31 8.62
N ARG A 227 1.11 -2.30 8.72
CA ARG A 227 2.01 -2.87 7.70
C ARG A 227 1.78 -4.36 7.51
N ARG A 228 1.70 -5.12 8.61
CA ARG A 228 1.36 -6.56 8.57
C ARG A 228 -0.02 -6.79 7.98
N SER A 229 -1.01 -5.96 8.30
CA SER A 229 -2.37 -6.11 7.79
C SER A 229 -2.50 -5.96 6.27
N ILE A 230 -1.62 -5.19 5.63
CA ILE A 230 -1.60 -5.03 4.17
C ILE A 230 -0.74 -6.10 3.50
N GLY A 231 0.35 -6.54 4.14
CA GLY A 231 1.30 -7.48 3.53
C GLY A 231 2.29 -6.79 2.59
N ILE A 232 2.69 -5.56 2.89
CA ILE A 232 3.79 -4.88 2.19
C ILE A 232 5.11 -5.30 2.84
N SER A 233 5.96 -6.01 2.10
CA SER A 233 7.38 -6.15 2.46
C SER A 233 8.15 -4.92 1.99
N ILE A 234 8.93 -4.33 2.89
CA ILE A 234 9.84 -3.22 2.60
C ILE A 234 11.22 -3.71 2.13
N MET A 235 11.47 -5.03 2.17
CA MET A 235 12.73 -5.60 1.68
C MET A 235 12.86 -5.38 0.17
N ASN A 236 14.10 -5.14 -0.28
CA ASN A 236 14.42 -4.79 -1.67
C ASN A 236 13.43 -3.76 -2.25
N SER A 237 13.26 -2.63 -1.58
CA SER A 237 12.30 -1.60 -1.98
C SER A 237 12.92 -0.20 -1.85
N ILE A 238 12.49 0.72 -2.70
CA ILE A 238 12.79 2.14 -2.61
C ILE A 238 11.65 2.80 -1.85
N LEU A 239 11.93 3.33 -0.67
CA LEU A 239 10.95 4.03 0.15
C LEU A 239 11.06 5.53 -0.12
N ILE A 240 9.95 6.15 -0.54
CA ILE A 240 9.86 7.59 -0.74
C ILE A 240 8.84 8.13 0.26
N PHE A 241 9.29 9.01 1.15
CA PHE A 241 8.43 9.77 2.06
C PHE A 241 8.34 11.22 1.55
N ASP A 242 7.19 11.59 0.99
CA ASP A 242 6.96 12.91 0.41
C ASP A 242 6.12 13.81 1.32
N GLU A 243 6.66 14.96 1.71
CA GLU A 243 6.21 15.80 2.83
C GLU A 243 6.46 15.12 4.20
N ALA A 244 7.69 14.65 4.43
CA ALA A 244 8.07 13.82 5.57
C ALA A 244 8.15 14.54 6.94
N HIS A 245 7.74 15.80 7.02
CA HIS A 245 7.83 16.61 8.25
C HIS A 245 6.92 16.08 9.39
N ASN A 246 5.91 15.26 9.09
CA ASN A 246 5.02 14.64 10.09
C ASN A 246 5.39 13.18 10.45
N VAL A 247 6.50 12.65 9.94
CA VAL A 247 6.87 11.25 10.18
C VAL A 247 7.09 10.97 11.67
N GLU A 248 7.71 11.91 12.39
CA GLU A 248 7.97 11.81 13.83
C GLU A 248 6.68 11.75 14.65
N SER A 249 5.74 12.67 14.43
CA SER A 249 4.43 12.64 15.10
C SER A 249 3.64 11.35 14.84
N ILE A 250 3.69 10.82 13.62
CA ILE A 250 2.98 9.59 13.25
C ILE A 250 3.63 8.36 13.90
N ALA A 251 4.97 8.34 13.98
CA ALA A 251 5.69 7.28 14.68
C ALA A 251 5.41 7.30 16.19
N SER A 252 5.36 8.49 16.79
CA SER A 252 5.00 8.67 18.18
C SER A 252 3.57 8.18 18.46
N GLU A 253 2.61 8.55 17.61
CA GLU A 253 1.22 8.10 17.74
C GLU A 253 1.09 6.58 17.58
N ALA A 254 1.79 5.97 16.62
CA ALA A 254 1.77 4.52 16.40
C ALA A 254 2.35 3.71 17.56
N ALA A 255 3.27 4.29 18.34
CA ALA A 255 3.86 3.68 19.52
C ALA A 255 3.13 4.04 20.83
N SER A 256 2.20 4.99 20.77
CA SER A 256 1.46 5.49 21.93
C SER A 256 0.13 4.75 22.09
N TYR A 257 -0.29 4.58 23.33
CA TYR A 257 -1.61 4.07 23.67
C TYR A 257 -2.20 4.89 24.80
N ALA A 258 -3.48 5.25 24.68
CA ALA A 258 -4.20 6.03 25.68
C ALA A 258 -5.46 5.27 26.09
N LEU A 259 -5.74 5.25 27.39
CA LEU A 259 -6.93 4.65 27.98
C LEU A 259 -7.76 5.76 28.65
N SER A 260 -8.99 5.95 28.18
CA SER A 260 -9.95 6.82 28.84
C SER A 260 -10.78 6.06 29.88
N SER A 261 -11.41 6.79 30.82
CA SER A 261 -12.38 6.20 31.76
C SER A 261 -13.58 5.56 31.04
N ASN A 262 -13.94 6.07 29.86
CA ASN A 262 -14.99 5.49 29.03
C ASN A 262 -14.56 4.14 28.42
N ASP A 263 -13.29 4.01 28.03
CA ASP A 263 -12.77 2.73 27.53
C ASP A 263 -12.81 1.67 28.63
N ILE A 264 -12.38 2.02 29.84
CA ILE A 264 -12.43 1.13 31.01
C ILE A 264 -13.87 0.74 31.34
N SER A 265 -14.79 1.72 31.33
CA SER A 265 -16.21 1.46 31.57
C SER A 265 -16.82 0.55 30.50
N GLY A 266 -16.40 0.73 29.24
CA GLY A 266 -16.74 -0.16 28.13
C GLY A 266 -16.25 -1.59 28.36
N CYS A 267 -14.99 -1.76 28.77
CA CYS A 267 -14.43 -3.08 29.11
C CYS A 267 -15.21 -3.77 30.23
N ILE A 268 -15.60 -3.04 31.29
CA ILE A 268 -16.43 -3.61 32.37
C ILE A 268 -17.77 -4.09 31.83
N SER A 269 -18.43 -3.26 31.00
CA SER A 269 -19.71 -3.63 30.38
C SER A 269 -19.60 -4.83 29.43
N GLU A 270 -18.50 -4.95 28.68
CA GLU A 270 -18.25 -6.10 27.81
C GLU A 270 -18.03 -7.39 28.63
N ILE A 271 -17.26 -7.32 29.73
CA ILE A 271 -17.03 -8.45 30.64
C ILE A 271 -18.34 -8.89 31.30
N ASP A 272 -19.17 -7.95 31.75
CA ASP A 272 -20.48 -8.26 32.33
C ASP A 272 -21.39 -8.95 31.31
N THR A 273 -21.40 -8.46 30.08
CA THR A 273 -22.20 -9.05 28.99
C THR A 273 -21.72 -10.47 28.68
N PHE A 274 -20.41 -10.68 28.59
CA PHE A 274 -19.81 -12.00 28.39
C PHE A 274 -20.13 -12.95 29.54
N THR A 275 -20.03 -12.48 30.79
CA THR A 275 -20.34 -13.28 31.99
C THR A 275 -21.81 -13.70 32.02
N ARG A 276 -22.73 -12.82 31.62
CA ARG A 276 -24.17 -13.17 31.49
C ARG A 276 -24.39 -14.19 30.38
N ALA A 277 -23.73 -14.04 29.23
CA ALA A 277 -23.84 -15.00 28.13
C ALA A 277 -23.30 -16.39 28.48
N LEU A 278 -22.23 -16.47 29.29
CA LEU A 278 -21.72 -17.73 29.86
C LEU A 278 -22.72 -18.37 30.82
N ARG A 279 -23.26 -17.60 31.78
CA ARG A 279 -24.25 -18.11 32.74
C ARG A 279 -25.52 -18.62 32.06
N ASN A 280 -25.92 -17.98 30.95
CA ASN A 280 -27.10 -18.36 30.17
C ASN A 280 -26.80 -19.47 29.13
N ASN A 281 -25.63 -20.12 29.16
CA ASN A 281 -25.19 -21.14 28.21
C ASN A 281 -25.30 -20.75 26.73
N THR A 282 -25.23 -19.44 26.44
CA THR A 282 -25.33 -18.91 25.08
C THR A 282 -23.97 -18.93 24.37
N ILE A 283 -22.88 -19.02 25.16
CA ILE A 283 -21.50 -19.22 24.70
C ILE A 283 -20.95 -20.44 25.44
N GLN A 284 -20.41 -21.41 24.71
CA GLN A 284 -19.68 -22.54 25.27
C GLN A 284 -18.17 -22.29 25.11
N LEU A 285 -17.42 -22.41 26.21
CA LEU A 285 -15.97 -22.39 26.17
C LEU A 285 -15.49 -23.76 25.66
N ASN A 286 -14.99 -23.82 24.44
CA ASN A 286 -14.41 -25.04 23.88
C ASN A 286 -12.96 -25.19 24.38
N ALA A 287 -12.47 -26.43 24.46
CA ALA A 287 -11.11 -26.75 24.91
C ALA A 287 -9.98 -26.14 24.04
N GLU A 288 -10.31 -25.59 22.86
CA GLU A 288 -9.38 -24.86 21.97
C GLU A 288 -9.36 -23.34 22.22
N SER A 289 -10.20 -22.82 23.11
CA SER A 289 -10.22 -21.39 23.43
C SER A 289 -9.02 -21.02 24.30
N SER A 290 -8.31 -19.95 23.96
CA SER A 290 -7.07 -19.46 24.60
C SER A 290 -7.23 -18.99 26.06
N LEU A 291 -8.32 -19.37 26.74
CA LEU A 291 -8.74 -18.92 28.07
C LEU A 291 -8.68 -20.04 29.12
N ASN A 292 -7.80 -21.03 28.93
CA ASN A 292 -7.51 -21.99 29.99
C ASN A 292 -6.71 -21.29 31.09
N LEU A 293 -7.35 -21.12 32.24
CA LEU A 293 -6.85 -20.52 33.48
C LEU A 293 -5.98 -21.48 34.31
N GLU A 294 -5.34 -22.46 33.68
CA GLU A 294 -4.37 -23.34 34.37
C GLU A 294 -2.94 -22.91 34.03
N ALA A 295 -2.49 -21.90 34.76
CA ALA A 295 -1.10 -21.66 35.13
C ALA A 295 -1.08 -21.28 36.61
#